data_AF-G5IBE5-F1
#
_entry.id   AF-G5IBE5-F1
#
_cell.length_a   1.000
_cell.length_b   1.000
_cell.length_c   1.000
_cell.angle_alpha   90.00
_cell.angle_beta   90.00
_cell.angle_gamma   90.00
#
_symmetry.space_group_name_H-M   'P 1'
#
loop_
_entity.id
_entity.type
_entity.pdbx_description
1 polymer ?
#
loop_
_entity_poly.entity_id
_entity_poly.type
_entity_poly.pdbx_seq_one_letter_code
_entity_poly.pdbx_strand_id
1 'polypeptide(L)'
;MLSPQCFFDKYYNGTLEEVDFNFVKKGQDEKSVKGTVRRKIKILPDMMELFKSGLQAEENFEKNKVFCSFAADGSCTLGFSESEKVRLKSLIKGNELNNPKAVELVLRKEAGAAYFDVIIVGDEVSLEKYRNRIESMLADKMSYKNS
;
A
#
# COMPACT_ATOMS: atom_id res chain seq x y z
N MET A 1 -2.98 -14.43 23.96
CA MET A 1 -2.30 -13.90 22.76
C MET A 1 -3.12 -14.34 21.57
N LEU A 2 -3.49 -13.42 20.67
CA LEU A 2 -4.25 -13.79 19.47
C LEU A 2 -3.49 -14.81 18.64
N SER A 3 -4.21 -15.79 18.11
CA SER A 3 -3.67 -16.64 17.04
C SER A 3 -3.52 -15.81 15.76
N PRO A 4 -2.64 -16.20 14.82
CA PRO A 4 -2.53 -15.54 13.52
C PRO A 4 -3.86 -15.44 12.76
N GLN A 5 -4.68 -16.50 12.81
CA GLN A 5 -5.99 -16.52 12.16
C GLN A 5 -6.96 -15.53 12.82
N CYS A 6 -7.08 -15.55 14.15
CA CYS A 6 -7.96 -14.60 14.84
C CYS A 6 -7.51 -13.15 14.65
N PHE A 7 -6.21 -12.90 14.56
CA PHE A 7 -5.69 -11.58 14.21
C PHE A 7 -6.13 -11.16 12.81
N PHE A 8 -5.99 -12.04 11.82
CA PHE A 8 -6.40 -11.77 10.44
C PHE A 8 -7.91 -11.49 10.34
N ASP A 9 -8.75 -12.31 10.96
CA ASP A 9 -10.20 -12.14 10.90
C ASP A 9 -10.64 -10.84 11.57
N LYS A 10 -10.06 -10.51 12.74
CA LYS A 10 -10.33 -9.22 13.41
C LYS A 10 -9.83 -8.03 12.60
N TYR A 11 -8.65 -8.14 11.98
CA TYR A 11 -8.11 -7.09 11.10
C TYR A 11 -9.04 -6.84 9.92
N TYR A 12 -9.40 -7.90 9.21
CA TYR A 12 -10.22 -7.83 8.01
C TYR A 12 -11.62 -7.24 8.31
N ASN A 13 -12.18 -7.58 9.47
CA ASN A 13 -13.49 -7.09 9.89
C ASN A 13 -13.44 -5.74 10.64
N GLY A 14 -12.25 -5.13 10.83
CA GLY A 14 -12.11 -3.86 11.54
C GLY A 14 -12.41 -3.92 13.05
N THR A 15 -12.27 -5.09 13.67
CA THR A 15 -12.62 -5.34 15.10
C THR A 15 -11.39 -5.58 15.99
N LEU A 16 -10.19 -5.19 15.54
CA LEU A 16 -8.98 -5.22 16.35
C LEU A 16 -9.04 -4.17 17.46
N GLU A 17 -8.78 -4.58 18.70
CA GLU A 17 -8.77 -3.70 19.87
C GLU A 17 -7.39 -3.69 20.55
N GLU A 18 -7.14 -2.72 21.45
CA GLU A 18 -5.87 -2.68 22.18
C GLU A 18 -5.63 -3.91 23.05
N VAL A 19 -6.70 -4.50 23.61
CA VAL A 19 -6.65 -5.67 24.48
C VAL A 19 -6.15 -6.93 23.75
N ASP A 20 -6.17 -6.91 22.42
CA ASP A 20 -5.68 -7.99 21.57
C ASP A 20 -4.14 -8.07 21.52
N PHE A 21 -3.44 -7.04 22.00
CA PHE A 21 -1.99 -6.92 21.93
C PHE A 21 -1.34 -7.04 23.31
N ASN A 22 -0.18 -7.72 23.37
CA ASN A 22 0.67 -7.71 24.56
C ASN A 22 1.68 -6.56 24.46
N PHE A 23 1.57 -5.59 25.37
CA PHE A 23 2.43 -4.41 25.41
C PHE A 23 3.71 -4.61 26.24
N VAL A 24 3.84 -5.73 26.94
CA VAL A 24 5.02 -6.03 27.75
C VAL A 24 6.17 -6.45 26.83
N LYS A 25 7.05 -5.51 26.52
CA LYS A 25 8.33 -5.77 25.83
C LYS A 25 9.50 -5.39 26.71
N LYS A 26 10.44 -6.33 26.88
CA LYS A 26 11.66 -6.12 27.67
C LYS A 26 12.47 -4.96 27.05
N GLY A 27 12.68 -3.89 27.81
CA GLY A 27 13.49 -2.73 27.38
C GLY A 27 12.76 -1.67 26.54
N GLN A 28 11.43 -1.68 26.44
CA GLN A 28 10.66 -0.62 25.78
C GLN A 28 9.62 0.01 26.72
N ASP A 29 9.41 1.32 26.61
CA ASP A 29 8.36 2.04 27.33
C ASP A 29 6.98 1.63 26.85
N GLU A 30 6.14 1.12 27.76
CA GLU A 30 4.82 0.57 27.47
C GLU A 30 3.88 1.61 26.83
N LYS A 31 3.99 2.89 27.23
CA LYS A 31 3.16 3.97 26.67
C LYS A 31 3.50 4.22 25.20
N SER A 32 4.78 4.23 24.85
CA SER A 32 5.26 4.34 23.47
C SER A 32 4.78 3.18 22.59
N VAL A 33 4.80 1.95 23.10
CA VAL A 33 4.30 0.75 22.38
C VAL A 33 2.78 0.84 22.17
N LYS A 34 2.02 1.21 23.21
CA LYS A 34 0.56 1.42 23.14
C LYS A 34 0.18 2.47 22.09
N GLY A 35 0.84 3.63 22.10
CA GLY A 35 0.60 4.68 21.12
C GLY A 35 0.86 4.24 19.67
N THR A 36 1.89 3.40 19.47
CA THR A 36 2.20 2.84 18.14
C THR A 36 1.13 1.85 17.68
N VAL A 37 0.65 0.98 18.57
CA VAL A 37 -0.40 0.00 18.25
C VAL A 37 -1.73 0.70 17.95
N ARG A 38 -2.14 1.70 18.73
CA ARG A 38 -3.35 2.51 18.47
C ARG A 38 -3.35 3.11 17.07
N ARG A 39 -2.21 3.70 16.67
CA ARG A 39 -2.05 4.27 15.33
C ARG A 39 -2.18 3.20 14.24
N LYS A 40 -1.59 2.01 14.46
CA LYS A 40 -1.72 0.89 13.52
C LYS A 40 -3.16 0.40 13.40
N ILE A 41 -3.88 0.21 14.49
CA ILE A 41 -5.29 -0.19 14.43
C ILE A 41 -6.11 0.80 13.60
N LYS A 42 -5.87 2.11 13.79
CA LYS A 42 -6.57 3.18 13.05
C LYS A 42 -6.31 3.15 11.54
N ILE A 43 -5.07 2.90 11.12
CA ILE A 43 -4.63 3.04 9.72
C ILE A 43 -4.85 1.78 8.87
N LEU A 44 -5.05 0.65 9.54
CA LEU A 44 -5.15 -0.67 8.94
C LEU A 44 -6.37 -0.82 8.00
N PRO A 45 -7.57 -0.31 8.33
CA PRO A 45 -8.69 -0.25 7.40
C PRO A 45 -8.38 0.56 6.13
N ASP A 46 -7.72 1.71 6.28
CA ASP A 46 -7.38 2.60 5.17
C ASP A 46 -6.41 1.93 4.16
N MET A 47 -5.57 0.98 4.63
CA MET A 47 -4.73 0.17 3.73
C MET A 47 -5.54 -0.64 2.72
N MET A 48 -6.73 -1.11 3.09
CA MET A 48 -7.60 -1.87 2.18
C MET A 48 -8.19 -0.98 1.09
N GLU A 49 -8.17 0.34 1.29
CA GLU A 49 -8.72 1.35 0.39
C GLU A 49 -7.64 2.08 -0.42
N LEU A 50 -6.37 1.67 -0.30
CA LEU A 50 -5.22 2.38 -0.87
C LEU A 50 -5.39 2.78 -2.35
N PHE A 51 -6.06 1.93 -3.13
CA PHE A 51 -6.27 2.13 -4.57
C PHE A 51 -7.66 2.68 -4.95
N LYS A 52 -8.45 3.19 -3.99
CA LYS A 52 -9.80 3.73 -4.28
C LYS A 52 -9.78 5.19 -4.71
N SER A 53 -9.09 6.07 -3.99
CA SER A 53 -8.98 7.50 -4.33
C SER A 53 -7.79 8.16 -3.62
N GLY A 54 -7.30 9.28 -4.16
CA GLY A 54 -6.23 10.06 -3.53
C GLY A 54 -4.88 9.33 -3.45
N LEU A 55 -4.64 8.35 -4.33
CA LEU A 55 -3.40 7.59 -4.39
C LEU A 55 -2.24 8.50 -4.79
N GLN A 56 -1.23 8.52 -3.95
CA GLN A 56 0.02 9.22 -4.14
C GLN A 56 1.16 8.21 -4.21
N ALA A 57 2.22 8.54 -4.94
CA ALA A 57 3.44 7.76 -4.96
C ALA A 57 4.68 8.66 -4.81
N GLU A 58 5.70 8.12 -4.17
CA GLU A 58 7.04 8.71 -4.08
C GLU A 58 8.07 7.66 -4.47
N GLU A 59 8.95 8.03 -5.39
CA GLU A 59 10.11 7.24 -5.76
C GLU A 59 11.36 7.84 -5.14
N ASN A 60 12.14 7.01 -4.45
CA ASN A 60 13.40 7.38 -3.83
C ASN A 60 14.52 6.45 -4.33
N PHE A 61 15.74 6.99 -4.40
CA PHE A 61 16.92 6.20 -4.73
C PHE A 61 17.91 6.27 -3.57
N GLU A 62 18.09 5.17 -2.85
CA GLU A 62 19.00 5.07 -1.72
C GLU A 62 19.89 3.83 -1.88
N LYS A 63 21.20 3.96 -1.68
CA LYS A 63 22.16 2.83 -1.71
C LYS A 63 22.03 1.94 -2.96
N ASN A 64 21.93 2.56 -4.14
CA ASN A 64 21.77 1.88 -5.43
C ASN A 64 20.48 1.05 -5.56
N LYS A 65 19.42 1.41 -4.84
CA LYS A 65 18.11 0.77 -4.92
C LYS A 65 17.01 1.80 -5.13
N VAL A 66 16.09 1.48 -6.04
CA VAL A 66 14.85 2.23 -6.22
C VAL A 66 13.83 1.75 -5.19
N PHE A 67 13.26 2.70 -4.46
CA PHE A 67 12.17 2.51 -3.52
C PHE A 67 10.95 3.23 -4.08
N CYS A 68 9.84 2.53 -4.21
CA CYS A 68 8.57 3.13 -4.61
C CYS A 68 7.59 2.98 -3.45
N SER A 69 7.06 4.10 -2.96
CA SER A 69 6.10 4.11 -1.84
C SER A 69 4.80 4.71 -2.30
N PHE A 70 3.70 4.01 -2.07
CA PHE A 70 2.35 4.50 -2.33
C PHE A 70 1.74 5.04 -1.04
N ALA A 71 0.86 6.04 -1.09
CA ALA A 71 0.03 6.42 0.04
C ALA A 71 -1.39 6.77 -0.39
N ALA A 72 -2.38 6.47 0.45
CA ALA A 72 -3.71 7.04 0.32
C ALA A 72 -3.80 8.27 1.21
N ASP A 73 -4.08 9.42 0.62
CA ASP A 73 -4.36 10.69 1.30
C ASP A 73 -3.31 11.11 2.36
N GLY A 74 -2.04 10.75 2.12
CA GLY A 74 -0.91 10.97 3.04
C GLY A 74 -1.02 10.26 4.40
N SER A 75 -2.10 9.55 4.68
CA SER A 75 -2.37 8.94 5.98
C SER A 75 -1.67 7.60 6.11
N CYS A 76 -1.67 6.79 5.05
CA CYS A 76 -1.15 5.43 5.05
C CYS A 76 -0.24 5.14 3.87
N THR A 77 1.05 4.86 4.12
CA THR A 77 1.98 4.41 3.07
C THR A 77 2.05 2.90 2.94
N LEU A 78 2.34 2.45 1.72
CA LEU A 78 2.75 1.12 1.35
C LEU A 78 4.06 1.23 0.57
N GLY A 79 5.17 1.02 1.26
CA GLY A 79 6.50 1.00 0.65
C GLY A 79 6.83 -0.33 -0.03
N PHE A 80 7.38 -0.26 -1.23
CA PHE A 80 7.99 -1.35 -1.99
C PHE A 80 9.48 -1.03 -2.20
N SER A 81 10.33 -2.02 -1.99
CA SER A 81 11.74 -1.96 -2.36
C SER A 81 12.04 -3.06 -3.35
N GLU A 82 12.82 -2.74 -4.38
CA GLU A 82 13.40 -3.76 -5.27
C GLU A 82 14.32 -4.67 -4.44
N SER A 83 13.75 -5.76 -3.96
CA SER A 83 14.40 -6.75 -3.11
C SER A 83 13.57 -8.03 -3.17
N GLU A 84 14.21 -9.19 -2.99
CA GLU A 84 13.57 -10.51 -2.99
C GLU A 84 12.40 -10.65 -1.99
N LYS A 85 12.29 -9.73 -1.01
CA LYS A 85 11.21 -9.73 -0.01
C LYS A 85 10.53 -8.37 0.01
N VAL A 86 9.37 -8.29 -0.64
CA VAL A 86 8.47 -7.13 -0.54
C VAL A 86 8.01 -7.00 0.91
N ARG A 87 8.50 -5.99 1.63
CA ARG A 87 8.06 -5.68 3.00
C ARG A 87 7.15 -4.48 2.96
N LEU A 88 5.86 -4.71 3.19
CA LEU A 88 4.90 -3.64 3.36
C LEU A 88 5.31 -2.79 4.58
N LYS A 89 5.56 -1.50 4.35
CA LYS A 89 5.83 -0.52 5.39
C LYS A 89 4.63 0.41 5.54
N SER A 90 3.86 0.26 6.61
CA SER A 90 2.85 1.23 7.02
C SER A 90 3.50 2.55 7.45
N LEU A 91 2.87 3.68 7.13
CA LEU A 91 3.32 5.00 7.60
C LEU A 91 3.19 5.08 9.13
N ILE A 92 4.33 5.28 9.78
CA ILE A 92 4.46 5.58 11.20
C ILE A 92 5.44 6.74 11.26
N LYS A 93 5.24 7.69 12.19
CA LYS A 93 6.14 8.83 12.46
C LYS A 93 7.60 8.49 12.10
N GLY A 94 8.14 9.18 11.10
CA GLY A 94 9.49 8.96 10.56
C GLY A 94 9.57 8.20 9.22
N ASN A 95 8.45 7.74 8.66
CA ASN A 95 8.35 7.17 7.29
C ASN A 95 7.23 7.83 6.48
N GLU A 96 7.08 9.15 6.63
CA GLU A 96 6.14 9.95 5.84
C GLU A 96 6.66 10.17 4.41
N LEU A 97 5.75 10.38 3.45
CA LEU A 97 6.14 10.84 2.11
C LEU A 97 6.58 12.30 2.22
N ASN A 98 7.68 12.65 1.58
CA ASN A 98 8.26 13.99 1.62
C ASN A 98 7.76 14.86 0.47
N ASN A 99 7.71 14.31 -0.74
CA ASN A 99 7.27 14.96 -1.96
C ASN A 99 6.45 14.01 -2.85
N PRO A 100 5.27 13.58 -2.36
CA PRO A 100 4.39 12.67 -3.10
C PRO A 100 3.86 13.31 -4.39
N LYS A 101 3.70 12.49 -5.43
CA LYS A 101 2.97 12.84 -6.66
C LYS A 101 1.67 12.04 -6.74
N ALA A 102 0.62 12.65 -7.27
CA ALA A 102 -0.62 11.93 -7.53
C ALA A 102 -0.38 10.84 -8.59
N VAL A 103 -0.94 9.65 -8.36
CA VAL A 103 -0.89 8.54 -9.31
C VAL A 103 -2.05 8.68 -10.28
N GLU A 104 -1.73 8.84 -11.57
CA GLU A 104 -2.73 9.03 -12.63
C GLU A 104 -3.23 7.71 -13.24
N LEU A 105 -2.40 6.65 -13.20
CA LEU A 105 -2.69 5.37 -13.83
C LEU A 105 -2.06 4.22 -13.04
N VAL A 106 -2.85 3.19 -12.73
CA VAL A 106 -2.38 1.90 -12.19
C VAL A 106 -2.96 0.77 -13.01
N LEU A 107 -2.08 -0.11 -13.50
CA LEU A 107 -2.45 -1.26 -14.30
C LEU A 107 -2.17 -2.56 -13.54
N ARG A 108 -3.02 -3.56 -13.75
CA ARG A 108 -2.87 -4.92 -13.20
C ARG A 108 -2.84 -5.94 -14.33
N LYS A 109 -2.07 -7.01 -14.08
CA LYS A 109 -2.13 -8.27 -14.80
C LYS A 109 -2.23 -9.42 -13.82
N GLU A 110 -2.75 -10.55 -14.29
CA GLU A 110 -2.70 -11.79 -13.53
C GLU A 110 -1.26 -12.30 -13.35
N ALA A 111 -1.02 -13.04 -12.27
CA ALA A 111 0.29 -13.60 -11.99
C ALA A 111 0.71 -14.55 -13.12
N GLY A 112 1.90 -14.31 -13.70
CA GLY A 112 2.41 -15.09 -14.83
C GLY A 112 1.92 -14.63 -16.22
N ALA A 113 0.97 -13.68 -16.30
CA ALA A 113 0.57 -13.11 -17.58
C ALA A 113 1.67 -12.22 -18.18
N ALA A 114 1.71 -12.15 -19.51
CA ALA A 114 2.67 -11.29 -20.22
C ALA A 114 2.26 -9.81 -20.11
N TYR A 115 0.99 -9.52 -20.35
CA TYR A 115 0.47 -8.17 -20.56
C TYR A 115 -0.47 -7.70 -19.46
N PHE A 116 -0.57 -6.38 -19.31
CA PHE A 116 -1.56 -5.71 -18.46
C PHE A 116 -2.90 -5.58 -19.17
N ASP A 117 -3.96 -6.02 -18.50
CA ASP A 117 -5.31 -6.14 -19.05
C ASP A 117 -6.39 -5.46 -18.18
N VAL A 118 -6.02 -4.95 -16.99
CA VAL A 118 -6.96 -4.29 -16.08
C VAL A 118 -6.45 -2.92 -15.64
N ILE A 119 -7.29 -1.89 -15.77
CA ILE A 119 -7.08 -0.57 -15.19
C ILE A 119 -7.65 -0.57 -13.76
N ILE A 120 -6.79 -0.31 -12.77
CA ILE A 120 -7.15 -0.24 -11.35
C ILE A 120 -7.40 1.20 -10.92
N VAL A 121 -6.57 2.13 -11.39
CA VAL A 121 -6.70 3.58 -11.16
C VAL A 121 -6.52 4.28 -12.50
N GLY A 122 -7.35 5.29 -12.78
CA GLY A 122 -7.36 6.03 -14.04
C GLY A 122 -8.46 5.57 -15.00
N ASP A 123 -8.44 6.12 -16.21
CA ASP A 123 -9.40 5.87 -17.28
C ASP A 123 -8.70 5.77 -18.65
N GLU A 124 -9.47 5.69 -19.74
CA GLU A 124 -8.94 5.64 -21.12
C GLU A 124 -8.12 6.88 -21.47
N VAL A 125 -8.50 8.05 -20.95
CA VAL A 125 -7.82 9.31 -21.24
C VAL A 125 -6.43 9.29 -20.60
N SER A 126 -6.34 8.87 -19.34
CA SER A 126 -5.06 8.64 -18.66
C SER A 126 -4.23 7.56 -19.36
N LEU A 127 -4.84 6.46 -19.80
CA LEU A 127 -4.12 5.41 -20.54
C LEU A 127 -3.52 5.95 -21.85
N GLU A 128 -4.32 6.69 -22.62
CA GLU A 128 -3.89 7.23 -23.91
C GLU A 128 -2.74 8.23 -23.77
N LYS A 129 -2.79 9.08 -22.74
CA LYS A 129 -1.70 10.00 -22.39
C LYS A 129 -0.34 9.30 -22.27
N TYR A 130 -0.33 8.05 -21.82
CA TYR A 130 0.90 7.26 -21.61
C TYR A 130 1.12 6.15 -22.64
N ARG A 131 0.20 5.92 -23.59
CA ARG A 131 0.19 4.75 -24.48
C ARG A 131 1.53 4.52 -25.16
N ASN A 132 2.10 5.54 -25.79
CA ASN A 132 3.37 5.45 -26.52
C ASN A 132 4.54 4.88 -25.69
N ARG A 133 4.49 5.00 -24.35
CA ARG A 133 5.55 4.53 -23.45
C ARG A 133 5.33 3.09 -22.98
N ILE A 134 4.09 2.62 -22.97
CA ILE A 134 3.69 1.36 -22.32
C ILE A 134 2.97 0.39 -23.25
N GLU A 135 2.76 0.73 -24.52
CA GLU A 135 2.01 -0.05 -25.50
C GLU A 135 2.45 -1.51 -25.58
N SER A 136 3.77 -1.76 -25.62
CA SER A 136 4.35 -3.12 -25.65
C SER A 136 4.03 -3.99 -24.42
N MET A 137 3.47 -3.39 -23.37
CA MET A 137 3.13 -4.05 -22.11
C MET A 137 1.62 -4.27 -21.96
N LEU A 138 0.79 -3.71 -22.84
CA LEU A 138 -0.67 -3.77 -22.74
C LEU A 138 -1.25 -4.95 -23.52
N ALA A 139 -2.36 -5.49 -23.04
CA ALA A 139 -3.18 -6.41 -23.80
C ALA A 139 -4.00 -5.64 -24.85
N ASP A 140 -4.42 -6.32 -25.93
CA ASP A 140 -5.23 -5.72 -26.99
C ASP A 140 -6.58 -5.16 -26.47
N LYS A 141 -7.10 -5.75 -25.40
CA LYS A 141 -8.35 -5.34 -24.76
C LYS A 141 -8.12 -5.08 -23.28
N MET A 142 -8.46 -3.86 -22.85
CA MET A 142 -8.42 -3.45 -21.45
C MET A 142 -9.79 -3.62 -20.80
N SER A 143 -9.78 -3.94 -19.51
CA SER A 143 -10.96 -3.99 -18.64
C SER A 143 -10.79 -3.04 -17.46
N TYR A 144 -11.90 -2.67 -16.81
CA TYR A 144 -11.90 -1.83 -15.62
C TYR A 144 -12.20 -2.67 -14.40
N LYS A 145 -11.58 -2.33 -13.26
CA LYS A 145 -12.04 -2.85 -11.99
C LYS A 145 -13.44 -2.29 -11.71
N ASN A 146 -14.47 -3.12 -11.86
CA ASN A 146 -15.80 -2.80 -11.37
C ASN A 146 -15.73 -2.64 -9.84
N SER A 147 -16.15 -1.47 -9.35
CA SER A 147 -16.19 -1.09 -7.94
C SER A 147 -16.90 -2.10 -7.06
#